data_AF-A0A7C1EKC9-F1
#
_entry.id   AF-A0A7C1EKC9-F1
#
_cell.length_a   1.000
_cell.length_b   1.000
_cell.length_c   1.000
_cell.angle_alpha   90.00
_cell.angle_beta   90.00
_cell.angle_gamma   90.00
#
_symmetry.space_group_name_H-M   'P 1'
#
loop_
_entity.id
_entity.type
_entity.pdbx_description
1 polymer ?
#
loop_
_entity_poly.entity_id
_entity_poly.type
_entity_poly.pdbx_seq_one_letter_code
_entity_poly.pdbx_strand_id
1 'polypeptide(L)'
;MRRLIIPAFAVLSLCIFPSALSSKESISFYEVPLVCGAAPGIGCGSRAKPALLEMEKNPAIKEVWLNREGTIYAVVWAGRPQTRKVAKPILKKFAIEFKELSSNEKAGHLQNFRHTGKWYRGAAVDELSLEEAERIGNNVVEMLLPGGHINTEEAKTIREEVTAYFKVELIKVRTYEELCQDSETKFQQGIIAIVEKHLGKARTDKIVKLWEEHRL
;
A
#
# COMPACT_ATOMS: atom_id res chain seq x y z
N MET A 1 -30.50 52.51 61.38
CA MET A 1 -30.05 51.95 60.09
C MET A 1 -28.64 51.39 60.27
N ARG A 2 -28.50 50.06 60.41
CA ARG A 2 -27.21 49.39 60.65
C ARG A 2 -26.56 49.01 59.32
N ARG A 3 -25.33 49.47 59.08
CA ARG A 3 -24.47 49.04 57.96
C ARG A 3 -23.87 47.68 58.31
N LEU A 4 -24.00 46.72 57.40
CA LEU A 4 -23.35 45.40 57.49
C LEU A 4 -22.17 45.37 56.51
N ILE A 5 -20.97 45.12 57.01
CA ILE A 5 -19.75 44.92 56.23
C ILE A 5 -19.59 43.40 56.07
N ILE A 6 -19.53 42.91 54.83
CA ILE A 6 -19.28 41.50 54.51
C ILE A 6 -17.79 41.35 54.14
N PRO A 7 -17.03 40.40 54.73
CA PRO A 7 -15.64 40.17 54.35
C PRO A 7 -15.57 39.29 53.11
N ALA A 8 -14.63 39.61 52.22
CA ALA A 8 -14.31 38.84 51.03
C ALA A 8 -13.55 37.55 51.42
N PHE A 9 -14.14 36.40 51.14
CA PHE A 9 -13.45 35.10 51.15
C PHE A 9 -12.87 34.84 49.76
N ALA A 10 -11.54 34.90 49.63
CA ALA A 10 -10.83 34.47 48.44
C ALA A 10 -10.70 32.94 48.47
N VAL A 11 -11.44 32.25 47.59
CA VAL A 11 -11.30 30.81 47.38
C VAL A 11 -10.20 30.60 46.32
N LEU A 12 -9.02 30.18 46.78
CA LEU A 12 -7.91 29.80 45.91
C LEU A 12 -8.23 28.42 45.30
N SER A 13 -8.83 28.41 44.11
CA SER A 13 -9.12 27.19 43.37
C SER A 13 -7.83 26.64 42.75
N LEU A 14 -7.24 25.61 43.36
CA LEU A 14 -6.15 24.84 42.73
C LEU A 14 -6.73 24.09 41.52
N CYS A 15 -6.46 24.60 40.31
CA CYS A 15 -6.62 23.84 39.08
C CYS A 15 -5.54 22.73 39.05
N ILE A 16 -5.92 21.52 39.48
CA ILE A 16 -5.13 20.32 39.24
C ILE A 16 -5.31 20.00 37.75
N PHE A 17 -4.34 20.39 36.93
CA PHE A 17 -4.23 19.87 35.57
C PHE A 17 -3.85 18.39 35.65
N PRO A 18 -4.67 17.45 35.12
CA PRO A 18 -4.19 16.10 34.91
C PRO A 18 -3.10 16.18 33.84
N SER A 19 -1.85 16.00 34.26
CA SER A 19 -0.77 15.71 33.33
C SER A 19 -1.14 14.47 32.55
N ALA A 20 -1.57 14.64 31.29
CA ALA A 20 -1.77 13.55 30.36
C ALA A 20 -0.46 12.78 30.26
N LEU A 21 -0.44 11.58 30.85
CA LEU A 21 0.66 10.65 30.70
C LEU A 21 0.72 10.29 29.22
N SER A 22 1.60 10.93 28.47
CA SER A 22 1.91 10.55 27.09
C SER A 22 2.56 9.17 27.13
N SER A 23 1.74 8.12 27.18
CA SER A 23 2.23 6.74 27.07
C SER A 23 2.90 6.61 25.71
N LYS A 24 4.22 6.47 25.70
CA LYS A 24 5.00 6.21 24.48
C LYS A 24 4.33 5.06 23.72
N GLU A 25 3.81 5.34 22.53
CA GLU A 25 3.11 4.33 21.74
C GLU A 25 4.02 3.11 21.53
N SER A 26 3.43 1.91 21.63
CA SER A 26 4.18 0.69 21.40
C SER A 26 4.15 0.35 19.92
N ILE A 27 5.29 0.50 19.24
CA ILE A 27 5.40 0.32 17.79
C ILE A 27 6.43 -0.76 17.47
N SER A 28 6.01 -1.74 16.67
CA SER A 28 6.92 -2.70 16.03
C SER A 28 7.03 -2.39 14.54
N PHE A 29 8.24 -2.55 14.00
CA PHE A 29 8.50 -2.42 12.57
C PHE A 29 8.98 -3.77 12.03
N TYR A 30 8.55 -4.10 10.83
CA TYR A 30 8.86 -5.35 10.16
C TYR A 30 9.33 -5.07 8.74
N GLU A 31 10.49 -5.59 8.39
CA GLU A 31 10.90 -5.70 6.99
C GLU A 31 10.00 -6.70 6.28
N VAL A 32 9.50 -6.35 5.09
CA VAL A 32 8.59 -7.16 4.27
C VAL A 32 8.94 -7.01 2.78
N PRO A 33 8.79 -8.05 1.94
CA PRO A 33 9.14 -7.99 0.53
C PRO A 33 7.91 -7.63 -0.33
N LEU A 34 7.30 -6.47 -0.08
CA LEU A 34 6.08 -6.05 -0.78
C LEU A 34 6.34 -4.98 -1.85
N VAL A 35 7.56 -4.90 -2.37
CA VAL A 35 7.89 -4.05 -3.53
C VAL A 35 7.13 -4.56 -4.76
N CYS A 36 6.55 -3.66 -5.55
CA CYS A 36 5.87 -4.02 -6.79
C CYS A 36 6.88 -4.41 -7.88
N GLY A 37 6.65 -5.55 -8.53
CA GLY A 37 7.46 -6.01 -9.67
C GLY A 37 7.24 -5.17 -10.94
N ALA A 38 6.01 -4.73 -11.20
CA ALA A 38 5.69 -3.88 -12.37
C ALA A 38 6.09 -2.40 -12.18
N ALA A 39 6.31 -1.99 -10.93
CA ALA A 39 6.61 -0.63 -10.55
C ALA A 39 7.70 -0.60 -9.46
N PRO A 40 8.99 -0.84 -9.81
CA PRO A 40 10.07 -0.82 -8.85
C PRO A 40 10.12 0.49 -8.05
N GLY A 41 10.32 0.39 -6.73
CA GLY A 41 10.40 1.55 -5.83
C GLY A 41 9.06 2.01 -5.23
N ILE A 42 7.93 1.36 -5.53
CA ILE A 42 6.69 1.50 -4.76
C ILE A 42 6.20 0.14 -4.25
N GLY A 43 5.45 0.16 -3.16
CA GLY A 43 4.82 -1.04 -2.60
C GLY A 43 3.64 -1.52 -3.44
N CYS A 44 3.48 -2.83 -3.52
CA CYS A 44 2.36 -3.48 -4.17
C CYS A 44 1.12 -3.41 -3.26
N GLY A 45 0.27 -2.41 -3.52
CA GLY A 45 -0.94 -2.16 -2.72
C GLY A 45 -1.91 -3.34 -2.73
N SER A 46 -2.13 -3.95 -3.90
CA SER A 46 -3.00 -5.11 -4.10
C SER A 46 -2.57 -6.31 -3.26
N ARG A 47 -1.26 -6.53 -3.11
CA ARG A 47 -0.67 -7.61 -2.31
C ARG A 47 -0.73 -7.34 -0.80
N ALA A 48 -0.59 -6.08 -0.40
CA ALA A 48 -0.54 -5.66 1.00
C ALA A 48 -1.94 -5.52 1.64
N LYS A 49 -2.90 -5.02 0.87
CA LYS A 49 -4.24 -4.64 1.33
C LYS A 49 -4.96 -5.72 2.16
N PRO A 50 -5.01 -7.00 1.76
CA PRO A 50 -5.72 -8.02 2.54
C PRO A 50 -5.18 -8.17 3.96
N ALA A 51 -3.85 -8.18 4.11
CA ALA A 51 -3.19 -8.30 5.41
C ALA A 51 -3.40 -7.05 6.27
N LEU A 52 -3.30 -5.84 5.68
CA LEU A 52 -3.55 -4.59 6.39
C LEU A 52 -4.99 -4.54 6.93
N LEU A 53 -5.99 -4.85 6.09
CA LEU A 53 -7.39 -4.86 6.50
C LEU A 53 -7.69 -5.90 7.58
N GLU A 54 -7.04 -7.07 7.56
CA GLU A 54 -7.20 -8.07 8.61
C GLU A 54 -6.54 -7.65 9.92
N MET A 55 -5.34 -7.08 9.86
CA MET A 55 -4.65 -6.57 11.04
C MET A 55 -5.44 -5.48 11.75
N GLU A 56 -6.07 -4.55 11.02
CA GLU A 56 -6.86 -3.47 11.61
C GLU A 56 -8.15 -3.92 12.29
N LYS A 57 -8.67 -5.10 11.92
CA LYS A 57 -9.81 -5.71 12.60
C LYS A 57 -9.41 -6.34 13.93
N ASN A 58 -8.12 -6.55 14.19
CA ASN A 58 -7.65 -7.18 15.42
C ASN A 58 -7.57 -6.16 16.57
N PRO A 59 -8.25 -6.38 17.71
CA PRO A 59 -8.30 -5.41 18.81
C PRO A 59 -6.95 -5.15 19.50
N ALA A 60 -5.94 -6.01 19.28
CA ALA A 60 -4.59 -5.76 19.79
C ALA A 60 -3.81 -4.74 18.96
N ILE A 61 -4.25 -4.45 17.73
CA ILE A 61 -3.62 -3.52 16.79
C ILE A 61 -4.46 -2.25 16.74
N LYS A 62 -3.84 -1.11 17.08
CA LYS A 62 -4.44 0.22 16.96
C LYS A 62 -4.38 0.69 15.50
N GLU A 63 -3.22 0.50 14.86
CA GLU A 63 -2.95 0.91 13.49
C GLU A 63 -1.91 -0.03 12.86
N VAL A 64 -1.98 -0.20 11.54
CA VAL A 64 -0.90 -0.80 10.75
C VAL A 64 -0.66 0.01 9.50
N TRP A 65 0.59 0.15 9.12
CA TRP A 65 1.01 0.99 8.00
C TRP A 65 2.02 0.26 7.13
N LEU A 66 1.94 0.47 5.81
CA LEU A 66 2.98 0.15 4.82
C LEU A 66 3.71 1.43 4.43
N ASN A 67 5.04 1.41 4.38
CA ASN A 67 5.76 2.53 3.78
C ASN A 67 5.59 2.55 2.26
N ARG A 68 5.80 3.73 1.65
CA ARG A 68 5.65 3.92 0.20
C ARG A 68 6.41 2.89 -0.64
N GLU A 69 7.61 2.53 -0.22
CA GLU A 69 8.48 1.62 -0.97
C GLU A 69 8.05 0.15 -0.88
N GLY A 70 7.13 -0.21 0.03
CA GLY A 70 6.67 -1.58 0.20
C GLY A 70 7.65 -2.48 0.96
N THR A 71 8.56 -1.90 1.73
CA THR A 71 9.65 -2.62 2.39
C THR A 71 9.44 -2.78 3.89
N ILE A 72 8.57 -1.98 4.50
CA ILE A 72 8.37 -1.91 5.94
C ILE A 72 6.88 -1.87 6.29
N TYR A 73 6.48 -2.76 7.19
CA TYR A 73 5.27 -2.61 7.99
C TYR A 73 5.57 -1.97 9.34
N ALA A 74 4.71 -1.05 9.78
CA ALA A 74 4.70 -0.51 11.13
C ALA A 74 3.37 -0.88 11.80
N VAL A 75 3.44 -1.56 12.95
CA VAL A 75 2.26 -1.93 13.75
C VAL A 75 2.28 -1.15 15.05
N VAL A 76 1.25 -0.34 15.25
CA VAL A 76 0.98 0.38 16.49
C VAL A 76 0.06 -0.49 17.34
N TRP A 77 0.55 -0.94 18.50
CA TRP A 77 -0.17 -1.84 19.38
C TRP A 77 -1.08 -1.07 20.33
N ALA A 78 -2.26 -1.63 20.62
CA ALA A 78 -3.15 -1.12 21.67
C ALA A 78 -2.61 -1.36 23.09
N GLY A 79 -1.58 -2.21 23.21
CA GLY A 79 -0.91 -2.52 24.48
C GLY A 79 0.52 -3.00 24.21
N ARG A 80 0.94 -4.06 24.92
CA ARG A 80 2.27 -4.65 24.67
C ARG A 80 2.33 -5.29 23.27
N PRO A 81 3.49 -5.29 22.59
CA PRO A 81 3.65 -5.93 21.30
C PRO A 81 3.29 -7.42 21.34
N GLN A 82 2.51 -7.87 20.37
CA GLN A 82 2.08 -9.27 20.28
C GLN A 82 2.49 -9.92 18.95
N THR A 83 3.72 -9.65 18.46
CA THR A 83 4.23 -10.15 17.17
C THR A 83 3.92 -11.64 16.96
N ARG A 84 4.28 -12.49 17.93
CA ARG A 84 4.14 -13.96 17.79
C ARG A 84 2.69 -14.44 17.75
N LYS A 85 1.79 -13.78 18.50
CA LYS A 85 0.40 -14.20 18.67
C LYS A 85 -0.56 -13.56 17.67
N VAL A 86 -0.23 -12.38 17.16
CA VAL A 86 -1.12 -11.55 16.33
C VAL A 86 -0.53 -11.30 14.94
N ALA A 87 0.59 -10.57 14.85
CA ALA A 87 1.14 -10.18 13.54
C ALA A 87 1.61 -11.40 12.71
N LYS A 88 2.33 -12.32 13.33
CA LYS A 88 2.92 -13.51 12.67
C LYS A 88 1.87 -14.41 12.01
N PRO A 89 0.78 -14.84 12.70
CA PRO A 89 -0.26 -15.63 12.06
C PRO A 89 -0.92 -14.93 10.86
N ILE A 90 -1.20 -13.63 10.98
CA ILE A 90 -1.83 -12.85 9.90
C ILE A 90 -0.89 -12.76 8.70
N LEU A 91 0.37 -12.36 8.90
CA LEU A 91 1.35 -12.27 7.80
C LEU A 91 1.55 -13.62 7.10
N LYS A 92 1.65 -14.72 7.87
CA LYS A 92 1.74 -16.07 7.31
C LYS A 92 0.51 -16.47 6.51
N LYS A 93 -0.69 -16.16 7.01
CA LYS A 93 -1.96 -16.44 6.31
C LYS A 93 -1.97 -15.80 4.92
N PHE A 94 -1.41 -14.60 4.80
CA PHE A 94 -1.30 -13.89 3.53
C PHE A 94 0.03 -14.15 2.83
N ALA A 95 0.81 -15.18 3.18
CA ALA A 95 2.10 -15.52 2.57
C ALA A 95 3.11 -14.34 2.53
N ILE A 96 3.09 -13.46 3.53
CA ILE A 96 4.03 -12.32 3.65
C ILE A 96 5.16 -12.74 4.58
N GLU A 97 6.36 -12.85 4.02
CA GLU A 97 7.58 -13.00 4.80
C GLU A 97 7.85 -11.72 5.59
N PHE A 98 8.42 -11.87 6.80
CA PHE A 98 8.73 -10.71 7.61
C PHE A 98 9.89 -10.96 8.57
N LYS A 99 10.61 -9.88 8.89
CA LYS A 99 11.65 -9.83 9.92
C LYS A 99 11.39 -8.62 10.81
N GLU A 100 11.24 -8.84 12.12
CA GLU A 100 11.09 -7.73 13.07
C GLU A 100 12.41 -6.97 13.22
N LEU A 101 12.35 -5.64 13.09
CA LEU A 101 13.51 -4.77 13.21
C LEU A 101 13.95 -4.62 14.67
N SER A 102 15.26 -4.55 14.89
CA SER A 102 15.87 -4.22 16.18
C SER A 102 15.68 -2.74 16.53
N SER A 103 15.92 -2.36 17.79
CA SER A 103 15.76 -0.96 18.24
C SER A 103 16.60 0.04 17.44
N ASN A 104 17.79 -0.34 16.99
CA ASN A 104 18.67 0.55 16.23
C ASN A 104 18.14 0.78 14.80
N GLU A 105 17.61 -0.26 14.15
CA GLU A 105 17.01 -0.17 12.81
C GLU A 105 15.72 0.67 12.81
N LYS A 106 14.95 0.65 13.92
CA LYS A 106 13.68 1.42 14.05
C LYS A 106 13.87 2.94 14.01
N ALA A 107 15.02 3.45 14.45
CA ALA A 107 15.23 4.89 14.65
C ALA A 107 15.04 5.71 13.36
N GLY A 108 15.45 5.17 12.21
CA GLY A 108 15.27 5.83 10.91
C GLY A 108 13.81 5.90 10.47
N HIS A 109 13.02 4.85 10.73
CA HIS A 109 11.61 4.80 10.33
C HIS A 109 10.71 5.67 11.21
N LEU A 110 11.06 5.84 12.49
CA LEU A 110 10.30 6.66 13.43
C LEU A 110 10.27 8.15 13.03
N GLN A 111 11.34 8.69 12.43
CA GLN A 111 11.43 10.11 12.08
C GLN A 111 10.35 10.55 11.09
N ASN A 112 9.93 9.64 10.21
CA ASN A 112 9.02 9.94 9.10
C ASN A 112 7.70 9.17 9.23
N PHE A 113 7.49 8.48 10.35
CA PHE A 113 6.33 7.64 10.56
C PHE A 113 5.05 8.47 10.49
N ARG A 114 4.05 7.97 9.74
CA ARG A 114 2.77 8.65 9.46
C ARG A 114 2.88 9.94 8.63
N HIS A 115 4.03 10.27 8.04
CA HIS A 115 4.10 11.37 7.08
C HIS A 115 3.25 11.06 5.83
N THR A 116 2.47 12.05 5.39
CA THR A 116 1.63 11.95 4.19
C THR A 116 2.46 11.56 2.96
N GLY A 117 1.94 10.63 2.15
CA GLY A 117 2.64 10.12 0.96
C GLY A 117 3.86 9.24 1.26
N LYS A 118 4.16 8.96 2.53
CA LYS A 118 5.23 8.04 2.94
C LYS A 118 4.71 6.77 3.59
N TRP A 119 3.51 6.82 4.16
CA TRP A 119 2.89 5.69 4.85
C TRP A 119 1.41 5.57 4.50
N TYR A 120 0.98 4.34 4.27
CA TYR A 120 -0.34 4.00 3.77
C TYR A 120 -0.98 2.96 4.69
N ARG A 121 -2.24 3.18 5.03
CA ARG A 121 -3.00 2.41 6.01
C ARG A 121 -4.21 1.74 5.36
N GLY A 122 -4.53 0.51 5.74
CA GLY A 122 -5.76 -0.17 5.31
C GLY A 122 -5.98 -0.08 3.79
N ALA A 123 -7.08 0.55 3.37
CA ALA A 123 -7.41 0.74 1.95
C ALA A 123 -6.63 1.88 1.26
N ALA A 124 -5.93 2.76 1.99
CA ALA A 124 -5.15 3.86 1.38
C ALA A 124 -3.99 3.36 0.51
N VAL A 125 -3.55 2.09 0.66
CA VAL A 125 -2.60 1.47 -0.28
C VAL A 125 -3.13 1.37 -1.70
N ASP A 126 -4.44 1.58 -1.92
CA ASP A 126 -5.01 1.70 -3.26
C ASP A 126 -4.35 2.86 -4.04
N GLU A 127 -3.88 3.92 -3.37
CA GLU A 127 -3.12 4.99 -4.03
C GLU A 127 -1.84 4.47 -4.69
N LEU A 128 -1.14 3.51 -4.06
CA LEU A 128 0.02 2.84 -4.65
C LEU A 128 -0.39 1.97 -5.84
N SER A 129 -1.53 1.29 -5.75
CA SER A 129 -2.07 0.48 -6.85
C SER A 129 -2.52 1.32 -8.04
N LEU A 130 -3.01 2.53 -7.82
CA LEU A 130 -3.35 3.47 -8.90
C LEU A 130 -2.07 3.99 -9.59
N GLU A 131 -0.99 4.24 -8.85
CA GLU A 131 0.32 4.59 -9.42
C GLU A 131 0.93 3.40 -10.20
N GLU A 132 0.81 2.18 -9.66
CA GLU A 132 1.22 0.94 -10.34
C GLU A 132 0.51 0.76 -11.69
N ALA A 133 -0.80 1.02 -11.75
CA ALA A 133 -1.57 0.93 -12.99
C ALA A 133 -1.09 1.89 -14.09
N GLU A 134 -0.61 3.08 -13.72
CA GLU A 134 -0.01 4.03 -14.66
C GLU A 134 1.33 3.51 -15.20
N ARG A 135 2.17 2.92 -14.34
CA ARG A 135 3.43 2.31 -14.77
C ARG A 135 3.21 1.12 -15.68
N ILE A 136 2.25 0.24 -15.37
CA ILE A 136 1.90 -0.89 -16.25
C ILE A 136 1.49 -0.38 -17.64
N GLY A 137 0.63 0.64 -17.72
CA GLY A 137 0.23 1.23 -19.00
C GLY A 137 1.41 1.79 -19.80
N ASN A 138 2.35 2.46 -19.14
CA ASN A 138 3.59 2.95 -19.76
C ASN A 138 4.46 1.79 -20.27
N ASN A 139 4.72 0.78 -19.43
CA ASN A 139 5.58 -0.36 -19.76
C ASN A 139 5.06 -1.12 -20.99
N VAL A 140 3.74 -1.27 -21.13
CA VAL A 140 3.12 -1.95 -22.29
C VAL A 140 3.49 -1.27 -23.62
N VAL A 141 3.55 0.07 -23.65
CA VAL A 141 3.78 0.82 -24.89
C VAL A 141 5.25 1.20 -25.09
N GLU A 142 6.04 1.26 -24.02
CA GLU A 142 7.46 1.61 -24.05
C GLU A 142 8.29 0.65 -24.91
N MET A 143 7.97 -0.64 -24.91
CA MET A 143 8.64 -1.61 -25.78
C MET A 143 8.20 -1.50 -27.25
N LEU A 144 6.96 -1.13 -27.49
CA LEU A 144 6.34 -1.23 -28.81
C LEU A 144 6.60 0.00 -29.69
N LEU A 145 6.64 1.19 -29.07
CA LEU A 145 6.75 2.46 -29.79
C LEU A 145 8.14 2.64 -30.45
N PRO A 146 9.28 2.45 -29.77
CA PRO A 146 10.60 2.57 -30.40
C PRO A 146 10.86 1.54 -31.50
N GLY A 147 10.26 0.36 -31.40
CA GLY A 147 10.33 -0.70 -32.42
C GLY A 147 9.44 -0.46 -33.64
N GLY A 148 8.64 0.63 -33.66
CA GLY A 148 7.71 0.93 -34.75
C GLY A 148 6.54 -0.05 -34.86
N HIS A 149 6.27 -0.85 -33.81
CA HIS A 149 5.16 -1.79 -33.79
C HIS A 149 3.81 -1.07 -33.62
N ILE A 150 3.85 0.11 -33.01
CA ILE A 150 2.73 1.05 -32.85
C ILE A 150 3.18 2.46 -33.17
N ASN A 151 2.24 3.34 -33.53
CA ASN A 151 2.46 4.78 -33.65
C ASN A 151 2.09 5.52 -32.34
N THR A 152 2.33 6.84 -32.30
CA THR A 152 2.09 7.67 -31.10
C THR A 152 0.63 7.69 -30.65
N GLU A 153 -0.34 7.71 -31.57
CA GLU A 153 -1.77 7.74 -31.23
C GLU A 153 -2.25 6.39 -30.71
N GLU A 154 -1.78 5.29 -31.32
CA GLU A 154 -2.00 3.93 -30.83
C GLU A 154 -1.41 3.76 -29.43
N ALA A 155 -0.16 4.21 -29.22
CA ALA A 155 0.50 4.15 -27.91
C ALA A 155 -0.27 4.93 -26.84
N LYS A 156 -0.75 6.13 -27.16
CA LYS A 156 -1.54 6.93 -26.23
C LYS A 156 -2.81 6.19 -25.81
N THR A 157 -3.58 5.69 -26.78
CA THR A 157 -4.88 5.04 -26.53
C THR A 157 -4.72 3.71 -25.79
N ILE A 158 -3.76 2.87 -26.21
CA ILE A 158 -3.46 1.60 -25.54
C ILE A 158 -3.04 1.84 -24.09
N ARG A 159 -2.14 2.80 -23.84
CA ARG A 159 -1.70 3.15 -22.48
C ARG A 159 -2.88 3.56 -21.61
N GLU A 160 -3.73 4.47 -22.11
CA GLU A 160 -4.88 4.98 -21.35
C GLU A 160 -5.86 3.86 -20.98
N GLU A 161 -6.19 2.96 -21.92
CA GLU A 161 -7.10 1.84 -21.67
C GLU A 161 -6.49 0.77 -20.75
N VAL A 162 -5.21 0.44 -20.92
CA VAL A 162 -4.50 -0.48 -20.01
C VAL A 162 -4.45 0.09 -18.59
N THR A 163 -4.10 1.37 -18.44
CA THR A 163 -4.11 2.04 -17.13
C THR A 163 -5.52 2.01 -16.53
N ALA A 164 -6.57 2.32 -17.29
CA ALA A 164 -7.94 2.28 -16.79
C ALA A 164 -8.35 0.88 -16.32
N TYR A 165 -7.98 -0.17 -17.07
CA TYR A 165 -8.21 -1.56 -16.70
C TYR A 165 -7.54 -1.90 -15.35
N PHE A 166 -6.26 -1.59 -15.18
CA PHE A 166 -5.54 -1.90 -13.94
C PHE A 166 -5.96 -1.03 -12.75
N LYS A 167 -6.41 0.21 -12.96
CA LYS A 167 -7.00 1.03 -11.90
C LYS A 167 -8.23 0.36 -11.26
N VAL A 168 -8.97 -0.45 -12.02
CA VAL A 168 -10.09 -1.24 -11.52
C VAL A 168 -9.63 -2.57 -10.91
N GLU A 169 -8.70 -3.26 -11.57
CA GLU A 169 -8.28 -4.59 -11.14
C GLU A 169 -7.42 -4.57 -9.87
N LEU A 170 -6.48 -3.63 -9.72
CA LEU A 170 -5.50 -3.66 -8.64
C LEU A 170 -6.06 -3.24 -7.27
N ILE A 171 -7.20 -2.53 -7.22
CA ILE A 171 -7.83 -2.14 -5.96
C ILE A 171 -8.73 -3.23 -5.35
N LYS A 172 -9.00 -4.30 -6.09
CA LYS A 172 -9.84 -5.40 -5.59
C LYS A 172 -9.07 -6.20 -4.54
N VAL A 173 -9.75 -6.56 -3.46
CA VAL A 173 -9.22 -7.45 -2.42
C VAL A 173 -9.25 -8.88 -2.94
N ARG A 174 -8.10 -9.55 -2.91
CA ARG A 174 -7.90 -10.94 -3.34
C ARG A 174 -7.02 -11.70 -2.36
N THR A 175 -7.03 -13.03 -2.41
CA THR A 175 -5.97 -13.83 -1.80
C THR A 175 -4.66 -13.70 -2.59
N TYR A 176 -3.56 -14.20 -2.03
CA TYR A 176 -2.29 -14.22 -2.75
C TYR A 176 -2.37 -15.13 -3.99
N GLU A 177 -3.01 -16.28 -3.85
CA GLU A 177 -3.19 -17.28 -4.90
C GLU A 177 -4.04 -16.72 -6.05
N GLU A 178 -5.14 -16.04 -5.74
CA GLU A 178 -5.98 -15.36 -6.73
C GLU A 178 -5.21 -14.26 -7.46
N LEU A 179 -4.38 -13.48 -6.75
CA LEU A 179 -3.56 -12.45 -7.37
C LEU A 179 -2.50 -13.06 -8.32
N CYS A 180 -1.84 -14.14 -7.91
CA CYS A 180 -0.89 -14.88 -8.76
C CYS A 180 -1.59 -15.42 -10.01
N GLN A 181 -2.73 -16.09 -9.85
CA GLN A 181 -3.50 -16.63 -10.96
C GLN A 181 -3.97 -15.53 -11.93
N ASP A 182 -4.49 -14.42 -11.41
CA ASP A 182 -4.90 -13.28 -12.22
C ASP A 182 -3.71 -12.70 -12.99
N SER A 183 -2.52 -12.62 -12.37
CA SER A 183 -1.30 -12.10 -13.02
C SER A 183 -0.79 -12.97 -14.16
N GLU A 184 -0.94 -14.29 -14.05
CA GLU A 184 -0.50 -15.26 -15.05
C GLU A 184 -1.49 -15.40 -16.21
N THR A 185 -2.77 -15.07 -15.99
CA THR A 185 -3.83 -15.34 -16.96
C THR A 185 -4.63 -14.08 -17.28
N LYS A 186 -5.55 -13.69 -16.40
CA LYS A 186 -6.53 -12.62 -16.59
C LYS A 186 -5.89 -11.29 -17.00
N PHE A 187 -4.81 -10.89 -16.35
CA PHE A 187 -4.15 -9.61 -16.62
C PHE A 187 -3.48 -9.60 -17.99
N GLN A 188 -2.82 -10.70 -18.38
CA GLN A 188 -2.22 -10.85 -19.70
C GLN A 188 -3.30 -10.84 -20.79
N GLN A 189 -4.38 -11.60 -20.60
CA GLN A 189 -5.52 -11.63 -21.52
C GLN A 189 -6.18 -10.24 -21.66
N GLY A 190 -6.32 -9.51 -20.55
CA GLY A 190 -6.84 -8.14 -20.56
C GLY A 190 -5.99 -7.18 -21.40
N ILE A 191 -4.66 -7.23 -21.23
CA ILE A 191 -3.73 -6.43 -22.04
C ILE A 191 -3.85 -6.81 -23.52
N ILE A 192 -3.81 -8.11 -23.84
CA ILE A 192 -3.91 -8.61 -25.23
C ILE A 192 -5.22 -8.16 -25.87
N ALA A 193 -6.35 -8.26 -25.16
CA ALA A 193 -7.64 -7.84 -25.67
C ALA A 193 -7.70 -6.33 -25.97
N ILE A 194 -7.10 -5.50 -25.12
CA ILE A 194 -6.99 -4.05 -25.36
C ILE A 194 -6.12 -3.76 -26.58
N VAL A 195 -4.97 -4.42 -26.70
CA VAL A 195 -4.08 -4.24 -27.87
C VAL A 195 -4.75 -4.71 -29.16
N GLU A 196 -5.44 -5.85 -29.14
CA GLU A 196 -6.18 -6.38 -30.29
C GLU A 196 -7.29 -5.45 -30.75
N LYS A 197 -8.01 -4.85 -29.80
CA LYS A 197 -9.04 -3.84 -30.10
C LYS A 197 -8.49 -2.68 -30.94
N HIS A 198 -7.25 -2.24 -30.71
CA HIS A 198 -6.67 -1.08 -31.39
C HIS A 198 -5.83 -1.43 -32.62
N LEU A 199 -5.19 -2.60 -32.64
CA LEU A 199 -4.24 -2.97 -33.70
C LEU A 199 -4.77 -4.06 -34.63
N GLY A 200 -5.86 -4.73 -34.24
CA GLY A 200 -6.35 -5.95 -34.87
C GLY A 200 -5.50 -7.18 -34.55
N LYS A 201 -6.07 -8.36 -34.81
CA LYS A 201 -5.49 -9.65 -34.44
C LYS A 201 -4.10 -9.89 -35.02
N ALA A 202 -3.91 -9.64 -36.32
CA ALA A 202 -2.66 -9.97 -37.00
C ALA A 202 -1.43 -9.19 -36.48
N ARG A 203 -1.61 -7.93 -36.05
CA ARG A 203 -0.53 -7.15 -35.43
C ARG A 203 -0.32 -7.58 -33.98
N THR A 204 -1.40 -7.86 -33.27
CA THR A 204 -1.35 -8.34 -31.88
C THR A 204 -0.63 -9.67 -31.75
N ASP A 205 -0.90 -10.63 -32.64
CA ASP A 205 -0.20 -11.93 -32.66
C ASP A 205 1.32 -11.77 -32.81
N LYS A 206 1.79 -10.74 -33.55
CA LYS A 206 3.23 -10.43 -33.66
C LYS A 206 3.79 -9.82 -32.38
N ILE A 207 3.03 -8.95 -31.74
CA ILE A 207 3.41 -8.31 -30.47
C ILE A 207 3.47 -9.35 -29.34
N VAL A 208 2.52 -10.28 -29.28
CA VAL A 208 2.52 -11.35 -28.27
C VAL A 208 3.77 -12.21 -28.39
N LYS A 209 4.16 -12.59 -29.61
CA LYS A 209 5.42 -13.32 -29.85
C LYS A 209 6.64 -12.51 -29.38
N LEU A 210 6.67 -11.22 -29.67
CA LEU A 210 7.75 -10.34 -29.20
C LEU A 210 7.84 -10.33 -27.67
N TRP A 211 6.70 -10.24 -26.97
CA TRP A 211 6.67 -10.29 -25.50
C TRP A 211 7.10 -11.64 -24.94
N GLU A 212 6.73 -12.75 -25.57
CA GLU A 212 7.17 -14.09 -25.18
C GLU A 212 8.69 -14.26 -25.33
N GLU A 213 9.27 -13.73 -26.42
CA GLU A 213 10.71 -13.77 -26.69
C GLU A 213 11.53 -12.91 -25.72
N HIS A 214 10.94 -11.87 -25.13
CA HIS A 214 11.59 -10.92 -24.22
C HIS A 214 11.24 -11.12 -22.74
N ARG A 215 10.51 -12.19 -22.39
CA ARG A 215 10.35 -12.60 -20.98
C ARG A 215 11.69 -13.14 -20.45
N LEU A 216 12.39 -12.35 -19.63
CA LEU A 216 13.36 -12.82 -18.63
C LEU A 216 12.64 -13.52 -17.48
#